data_AF-A0A9D4PYE3-F1
#
_entry.id   AF-A0A9D4PYE3-F1
#
_cell.length_a   1.000
_cell.length_b   1.000
_cell.length_c   1.000
_cell.angle_alpha   90.00
_cell.angle_beta   90.00
_cell.angle_gamma   90.00
#
_symmetry.space_group_name_H-M   'P 1'
#
loop_
_entity.id
_entity.type
_entity.pdbx_description
1 polymer ?
#
loop_
_entity_poly.entity_id
_entity_poly.type
_entity_poly.pdbx_seq_one_letter_code
_entity_poly.pdbx_strand_id
1 'polypeptide(L)'
;MFLVSRILESGMLDVLALDAAYDSVMSSQGKNVYTCKLCNKAFQNYSNLKRHVKLHDPVQEYFPCTLCQRKYGRKDTLKGHMKQAHGVLSRW
;
A
#
# COMPACT_ATOMS: atom_id res chain seq x y z
N MET A 1 0.17 7.63 26.37
CA MET A 1 0.62 6.25 26.12
C MET A 1 0.67 5.99 24.61
N PHE A 2 1.55 6.71 23.92
CA PHE A 2 1.91 6.45 22.52
C PHE A 2 3.42 6.21 22.53
N LEU A 3 3.81 4.96 22.75
CA LEU A 3 5.20 4.56 22.74
C LEU A 3 5.36 3.40 21.76
N VAL A 4 5.79 3.73 20.55
CA VAL A 4 6.74 2.90 19.83
C VAL A 4 7.73 3.84 19.16
N SER A 5 8.67 4.29 20.00
CA SER A 5 9.88 4.99 19.59
C SER A 5 10.77 4.04 18.80
N ARG A 6 11.12 4.47 17.59
CA ARG A 6 12.37 4.22 16.84
C ARG A 6 13.11 2.90 17.10
N ILE A 7 13.09 2.00 16.11
CA ILE A 7 14.30 1.29 15.67
C ILE A 7 14.37 1.42 14.14
N LEU A 8 15.44 2.07 13.70
CA LEU A 8 15.85 2.26 12.31
C LEU A 8 16.91 1.20 12.07
N GLU A 9 16.75 0.30 11.09
CA GLU A 9 17.88 -0.32 10.38
C GLU A 9 17.38 -1.18 9.21
N SER A 10 17.88 -0.86 8.01
CA SER A 10 18.03 -1.76 6.84
C SER A 10 16.79 -2.51 6.34
N GLY A 11 16.37 -2.16 5.12
CA GLY A 11 15.17 -2.66 4.50
C GLY A 11 15.03 -4.17 4.44
N MET A 12 13.88 -4.66 4.87
CA MET A 12 13.14 -5.70 4.16
C MET A 12 11.69 -5.69 4.64
N LEU A 13 10.78 -6.02 3.74
CA LEU A 13 9.36 -6.20 3.99
C LEU A 13 9.15 -7.33 5.01
N ASP A 14 9.16 -7.02 6.31
CA ASP A 14 8.78 -8.01 7.31
C ASP A 14 7.27 -8.24 7.25
N VAL A 15 6.92 -9.40 6.70
CA VAL A 15 5.56 -9.93 6.61
C VAL A 15 4.92 -10.10 8.00
N LEU A 16 5.73 -10.06 9.07
CA LEU A 16 5.34 -10.19 10.47
C LEU A 16 4.60 -8.96 11.05
N ALA A 17 4.64 -7.79 10.39
CA ALA A 17 3.94 -6.59 10.86
C ALA A 17 2.50 -6.44 10.31
N LEU A 18 2.10 -7.23 9.30
CA LEU A 18 0.76 -7.10 8.72
C LEU A 18 -0.31 -7.64 9.66
N ASP A 19 -0.12 -8.78 10.33
CA ASP A 19 -1.12 -9.34 11.25
C ASP A 19 -1.33 -8.48 12.52
N ALA A 20 -0.37 -7.62 12.85
CA ALA A 20 -0.53 -6.59 13.88
C ALA A 20 -1.25 -5.32 13.38
N ALA A 21 -1.35 -5.12 12.06
CA ALA A 21 -1.90 -3.92 11.43
C ALA A 21 -3.35 -4.10 10.95
N TYR A 22 -3.91 -5.30 11.00
CA TYR A 22 -5.33 -5.53 10.69
C TYR A 22 -6.00 -6.63 11.53
N ASP A 23 -7.33 -6.62 11.54
CA ASP A 23 -8.15 -7.75 12.00
C ASP A 23 -8.98 -8.28 10.83
N SER A 24 -9.14 -9.60 10.77
CA SER A 24 -10.14 -10.24 9.91
C SER A 24 -11.44 -10.40 10.68
N VAL A 25 -12.48 -9.66 10.30
CA VAL A 25 -13.80 -9.72 10.94
C VAL A 25 -14.85 -10.13 9.93
N MET A 26 -15.88 -10.85 10.39
CA MET A 26 -17.01 -11.20 9.54
C MET A 26 -17.97 -10.01 9.45
N SER A 27 -18.19 -9.51 8.24
CA SER A 27 -19.15 -8.44 7.97
C SER A 27 -20.59 -8.95 8.04
N SER A 28 -21.56 -8.04 8.18
CA SER A 28 -22.99 -8.34 8.24
C SER A 28 -23.53 -9.11 7.02
N GLN A 29 -22.79 -9.11 5.90
CA GLN A 29 -23.09 -9.89 4.70
C GLN A 29 -22.52 -11.31 4.72
N GLY A 30 -21.99 -11.79 5.85
CA GLY A 30 -21.37 -13.11 5.99
C GLY A 30 -20.03 -13.24 5.23
N LYS A 31 -19.40 -12.11 4.87
CA LYS A 31 -18.11 -12.08 4.18
C LYS A 31 -17.01 -11.62 5.14
N ASN A 32 -15.87 -12.29 5.10
CA ASN A 32 -14.69 -11.84 5.83
C ASN A 32 -14.17 -10.53 5.22
N VAL A 33 -14.02 -9.52 6.06
CA VAL A 33 -13.41 -8.23 5.72
C VAL A 33 -12.16 -8.03 6.57
N TYR A 34 -11.24 -7.25 6.02
CA TYR A 34 -9.93 -6.96 6.60
C TYR A 34 -9.90 -5.50 7.05
N THR A 35 -9.83 -5.26 8.36
CA THR A 35 -9.93 -3.92 8.94
C THR A 35 -8.56 -3.41 9.37
N CYS A 36 -8.14 -2.25 8.88
CA CYS A 36 -6.88 -1.62 9.28
C CYS A 36 -6.96 -1.07 10.71
N LYS A 37 -6.04 -1.48 11.60
CA LYS A 37 -5.98 -1.00 12.99
C LYS A 37 -5.51 0.45 13.14
N LEU A 38 -4.86 1.01 12.12
CA LEU A 38 -4.31 2.37 12.16
C LEU A 38 -5.37 3.45 11.92
N CYS A 39 -6.38 3.17 11.09
CA CYS A 39 -7.44 4.12 10.75
C CYS A 39 -8.86 3.52 10.73
N ASN A 40 -9.00 2.26 11.15
CA ASN A 40 -10.25 1.51 11.25
C ASN A 40 -11.03 1.34 9.94
N LYS A 41 -10.37 1.47 8.77
CA LYS A 41 -11.00 1.22 7.46
C LYS A 41 -11.08 -0.28 7.16
N ALA A 42 -12.25 -0.73 6.74
CA ALA A 42 -12.50 -2.10 6.30
C ALA A 42 -12.30 -2.26 4.78
N PHE A 43 -11.69 -3.38 4.39
CA PHE A 43 -11.43 -3.76 3.01
C PHE A 43 -11.97 -5.17 2.73
N GLN A 44 -12.48 -5.40 1.53
CA GLN A 44 -13.02 -6.71 1.12
C GLN A 44 -11.91 -7.75 0.85
N ASN A 45 -10.67 -7.32 0.64
CA ASN A 45 -9.57 -8.19 0.24
C ASN A 45 -8.29 -7.80 0.98
N TYR A 46 -7.53 -8.81 1.39
CA TYR A 46 -6.23 -8.65 2.04
C TYR A 46 -5.25 -7.80 1.21
N SER A 47 -5.17 -8.03 -0.11
CA SER A 47 -4.27 -7.27 -0.99
C SER A 47 -4.55 -5.76 -0.99
N ASN A 48 -5.83 -5.38 -0.88
CA ASN A 48 -6.23 -3.97 -0.83
C ASN A 48 -5.82 -3.32 0.48
N LEU A 49 -6.05 -4.01 1.59
CA LEU A 49 -5.59 -3.59 2.91
C LEU A 49 -4.05 -3.48 2.95
N LYS A 50 -3.32 -4.50 2.49
CA LYS A 50 -1.86 -4.49 2.48
C LYS A 50 -1.29 -3.29 1.73
N ARG A 51 -1.90 -2.94 0.59
CA ARG A 51 -1.57 -1.70 -0.14
C ARG A 51 -1.92 -0.44 0.64
N HIS A 52 -3.06 -0.43 1.32
CA HIS A 52 -3.49 0.70 2.12
C HIS A 52 -2.57 0.96 3.31
N VAL A 53 -2.13 -0.08 4.03
CA VAL A 53 -1.20 0.05 5.16
C VAL A 53 0.13 0.69 4.73
N LYS A 54 0.59 0.46 3.49
CA LYS A 54 1.76 1.16 2.93
C LYS A 54 1.58 2.67 2.79
N LEU A 55 0.35 3.18 2.74
CA LEU A 55 0.09 4.64 2.70
C LEU A 55 0.26 5.29 4.09
N HIS A 56 0.19 4.49 5.16
CA HIS A 56 0.53 4.96 6.50
C HIS A 56 2.05 5.08 6.70
N ASP A 57 2.84 4.45 5.84
CA ASP A 57 4.29 4.57 5.87
C ASP A 57 4.75 5.86 5.17
N PRO A 58 5.50 6.74 5.84
CA PRO A 58 5.98 7.99 5.26
C PRO A 58 7.14 7.79 4.27
N VAL A 59 7.75 6.60 4.23
CA VAL A 59 8.83 6.22 3.31
C VAL A 59 8.23 5.44 2.13
N GLN A 60 7.10 5.91 1.61
CA GLN A 60 6.46 5.24 0.48
C GLN A 60 7.38 5.28 -0.75
N GLU A 61 7.77 4.10 -1.24
CA GLU A 61 8.47 3.98 -2.52
C GLU A 61 7.55 4.45 -3.66
N TYR A 62 7.97 5.50 -4.35
CA TYR A 62 7.28 5.99 -5.54
C TYR A 62 7.85 5.35 -6.80
N PHE A 63 7.00 5.20 -7.80
CA PHE A 63 7.37 4.82 -9.15
C PHE A 63 7.47 6.09 -10.01
N PRO A 64 8.68 6.61 -10.27
CA PRO A 64 8.85 7.78 -11.11
C PRO A 64 8.64 7.42 -12.59
N CYS A 65 7.99 8.32 -13.32
CA CYS A 65 8.00 8.30 -14.77
C CYS A 65 9.37 8.74 -15.28
N THR A 66 10.01 7.93 -16.12
CA THR A 66 11.33 8.26 -16.68
C THR A 66 11.30 9.43 -17.67
N LEU A 67 10.12 9.74 -18.24
CA LEU A 67 9.96 10.78 -19.27
C LEU A 67 9.59 12.15 -18.70
N CYS A 68 8.72 12.22 -17.70
CA CYS A 68 8.28 13.48 -17.11
C CYS A 68 8.56 13.61 -15.59
N GLN A 69 9.24 12.63 -15.00
CA GLN A 69 9.65 12.61 -13.58
C GLN A 69 8.48 12.70 -12.57
N ARG A 70 7.24 12.57 -13.03
CA ARG A 70 6.07 12.46 -12.15
C ARG A 70 6.15 11.18 -11.33
N LYS A 71 5.89 11.29 -10.03
CA LYS A 71 5.94 10.19 -9.07
C LYS A 71 4.55 9.60 -8.87
N TYR A 72 4.45 8.28 -8.95
CA TYR A 72 3.21 7.54 -8.75
C TYR A 72 3.35 6.60 -7.57
N GLY A 73 2.34 6.51 -6.70
CA GLY A 73 2.37 5.57 -5.57
C GLY A 73 2.16 4.09 -5.96
N ARG A 74 1.85 3.80 -7.23
CA ARG A 74 1.59 2.44 -7.72
C ARG A 74 2.04 2.22 -9.16
N LYS A 75 2.48 1.00 -9.47
CA LYS A 75 2.91 0.58 -10.82
C LYS A 75 1.78 0.63 -11.85
N ASP A 76 0.57 0.20 -11.49
CA ASP A 76 -0.59 0.24 -12.38
C ASP A 76 -0.94 1.67 -12.80
N THR A 77 -0.84 2.61 -11.87
CA THR A 77 -1.10 4.02 -12.13
C THR A 77 -0.01 4.62 -13.02
N LEU A 78 1.26 4.27 -12.80
CA LEU A 78 2.35 4.64 -13.72
C LEU A 78 2.14 4.04 -15.12
N LYS A 79 1.78 2.75 -15.23
CA LYS A 79 1.53 2.09 -16.52
C LYS A 79 0.41 2.78 -17.30
N GLY A 80 -0.68 3.15 -16.63
CA GLY A 80 -1.78 3.91 -17.22
C GLY A 80 -1.35 5.30 -17.66
N HIS A 81 -0.50 5.98 -16.88
CA HIS A 81 0.10 7.25 -17.27
C HIS A 81 1.00 7.10 -18.50
N MET A 82 1.90 6.12 -18.53
CA MET A 82 2.81 5.90 -19.67
C MET A 82 2.05 5.64 -20.96
N LYS A 83 0.95 4.88 -20.90
CA LYS A 83 0.08 4.62 -22.05
C LYS A 83 -0.64 5.89 -22.54
N GLN A 84 -1.18 6.71 -21.64
CA GLN A 84 -2.03 7.86 -22.01
C GLN A 84 -1.24 9.15 -22.28
N ALA A 85 -0.19 9.41 -21.50
CA ALA A 85 0.59 10.65 -21.59
C ALA A 85 1.78 10.53 -22.54
N HIS A 86 2.31 9.32 -22.74
CA HIS A 86 3.50 9.10 -23.55
C HIS A 86 3.28 8.10 -24.70
N GLY A 87 2.13 7.39 -24.74
CA GLY A 87 1.90 6.35 -25.75
C GLY A 87 2.83 5.13 -25.60
N VAL A 88 3.58 5.04 -24.49
CA VAL A 88 4.56 3.98 -24.26
C VAL A 88 3.95 2.92 -23.34
N LEU A 89 3.91 1.67 -23.78
CA LEU A 89 3.70 0.54 -22.89
C LEU A 89 5.02 0.30 -22.15
N SER A 90 5.10 0.85 -20.96
CA SER A 90 6.30 0.79 -20.13
C SER A 90 6.70 -0.67 -19.86
N ARG A 91 7.87 -1.06 -20.37
CA ARG A 91 8.55 -2.33 -20.18
C ARG A 91 9.10 -2.37 -18.74
N TRP A 92 8.49 -3.18 -17.88
CA TRP A 92 8.95 -3.46 -16.52
C TRP A 92 8.86 -4.96 -16.27
#